data_AF-A0A8T7BVN2-F1
#
_entry.id   AF-A0A8T7BVN2-F1
#
_cell.length_a   1.000
_cell.length_b   1.000
_cell.length_c   1.000
_cell.angle_alpha   90.00
_cell.angle_beta   90.00
_cell.angle_gamma   90.00
#
_symmetry.space_group_name_H-M   'P 1'
#
loop_
_entity.id
_entity.type
_entity.pdbx_description
1 polymer ?
#
loop_
_entity_poly.entity_id
_entity_poly.type
_entity_poly.pdbx_seq_one_letter_code
_entity_poly.pdbx_strand_id
1 'polypeptide(L)'
;MDWIKEAKKKFAAKKPQHFTDFNHCAECAEHDKTLLASSIDQIGMNELGNPGWDPLCFCSAPGIDYYIPALLRLSLDTVTNEFYFEQLLFHLEYSGKENRFLKYCSSSQREFIASFIEHMISTYPEEIEESMCTTEALNTYELWKSA
;
A
#
# COMPACT_ATOMS: atom_id res chain seq x y z
N MET A 1 -10.33 -14.11 8.20
CA MET A 1 -9.07 -13.64 8.81
C MET A 1 -9.27 -12.17 9.18
N ASP A 2 -8.78 -11.70 10.31
CA ASP A 2 -8.77 -10.27 10.62
C ASP A 2 -7.50 -9.66 10.00
N TRP A 3 -7.62 -9.18 8.77
CA TRP A 3 -6.50 -8.67 7.98
C TRP A 3 -5.78 -7.52 8.65
N ILE A 4 -6.53 -6.61 9.29
CA ILE A 4 -5.95 -5.40 9.88
C ILE A 4 -5.18 -5.74 11.14
N LYS A 5 -5.73 -6.62 11.99
CA LYS A 5 -5.05 -7.08 13.19
C LYS A 5 -3.77 -7.86 12.85
N GLU A 6 -3.81 -8.75 11.86
CA GLU A 6 -2.63 -9.49 11.43
C GLU A 6 -1.60 -8.59 10.73
N ALA A 7 -2.04 -7.61 9.94
CA ALA A 7 -1.16 -6.61 9.35
C ALA A 7 -0.42 -5.82 10.44
N LYS A 8 -1.12 -5.30 11.46
CA LYS A 8 -0.48 -4.58 12.59
C LYS A 8 0.56 -5.43 13.32
N LYS A 9 0.37 -6.74 13.38
CA LYS A 9 1.31 -7.68 14.00
C LYS A 9 2.53 -7.95 13.12
N LYS A 10 2.32 -8.17 11.82
CA LYS A 10 3.38 -8.50 10.86
C LYS A 10 4.21 -7.28 10.44
N PHE A 11 3.56 -6.12 10.36
CA PHE A 11 4.12 -4.83 9.95
C PHE A 11 4.19 -3.91 11.17
N ALA A 12 4.83 -4.39 12.24
CA ALA A 12 4.99 -3.66 13.50
C ALA A 12 6.14 -2.63 13.45
N ALA A 13 6.27 -1.95 12.32
CA ALA A 13 7.31 -0.95 12.10
C ALA A 13 7.11 0.24 13.05
N LYS A 14 8.21 0.79 13.56
CA LYS A 14 8.16 2.08 14.26
C LYS A 14 7.90 3.18 13.24
N LYS A 15 7.07 4.17 13.59
CA LYS A 15 6.85 5.36 12.77
C LYS A 15 8.22 6.01 12.46
N PRO A 16 8.60 6.15 11.19
CA PRO A 16 9.84 6.83 10.81
C PRO A 16 9.85 8.30 11.24
N GLN A 17 11.04 8.86 11.42
CA GLN A 17 11.20 10.30 11.64
C GLN A 17 10.86 11.10 10.37
N HIS A 18 11.15 10.53 9.21
CA HIS A 18 10.80 11.04 7.88
C HIS A 18 10.40 9.86 7.00
N PHE A 19 9.37 10.07 6.19
CA PHE A 19 8.85 9.11 5.23
C PHE A 19 9.47 9.29 3.85
N THR A 20 9.86 10.50 3.45
CA THR A 20 10.46 10.81 2.13
C THR A 20 11.86 11.42 2.29
N ASP A 21 12.56 11.64 1.16
CA ASP A 21 13.72 12.54 1.14
C ASP A 21 13.25 14.00 1.15
N PHE A 22 12.92 14.51 2.33
CA PHE A 22 12.37 15.85 2.52
C PHE A 22 13.33 16.99 2.11
N ASN A 23 14.60 16.71 1.83
CA ASN A 23 15.56 17.73 1.37
C ASN A 23 15.70 17.75 -0.17
N HIS A 24 15.10 16.80 -0.88
CA HIS A 24 15.20 16.71 -2.34
C HIS A 24 14.49 17.87 -3.06
N CYS A 25 13.22 18.11 -2.72
CA CYS A 25 12.42 19.20 -3.29
C CYS A 25 11.22 19.54 -2.38
N ALA A 26 10.50 20.62 -2.72
CA ALA A 26 9.34 21.08 -1.94
C ALA A 26 8.21 20.03 -1.87
N GLU A 27 7.97 19.30 -2.96
CA GLU A 27 6.95 18.24 -3.03
C GLU A 27 7.27 17.09 -2.08
N CYS A 28 8.51 16.61 -2.06
CA CYS A 28 8.93 15.57 -1.11
C CYS A 28 8.77 16.05 0.34
N ALA A 29 9.11 17.30 0.65
CA ALA A 29 8.92 17.89 1.98
C ALA A 29 7.44 18.03 2.38
N GLU A 30 6.57 18.32 1.41
CA GLU A 30 5.13 18.40 1.63
C GLU A 30 4.53 17.01 1.89
N HIS A 31 4.88 16.03 1.07
CA HIS A 31 4.45 14.64 1.24
C HIS A 31 4.94 14.05 2.57
N ASP A 32 6.17 14.39 2.98
CA ASP A 32 6.70 14.00 4.30
C ASP A 32 5.83 14.53 5.44
N LYS A 33 5.44 15.82 5.38
CA LYS A 33 4.58 16.44 6.39
C LYS A 33 3.19 15.79 6.44
N THR A 34 2.59 15.50 5.29
CA THR A 34 1.30 14.81 5.21
C THR A 34 1.38 13.45 5.89
N LEU A 35 2.41 12.66 5.57
CA LEU A 35 2.61 11.34 6.18
C LEU A 35 3.00 11.43 7.66
N LEU A 36 3.68 12.49 8.10
CA LEU A 36 4.00 12.69 9.51
C LEU A 36 2.77 13.14 10.33
N ALA A 37 1.82 13.84 9.73
CA ALA A 37 0.63 14.34 10.41
C ALA A 37 -0.37 13.23 10.78
N SER A 38 -0.33 12.09 10.08
CA SER A 38 -1.30 11.01 10.24
C SER A 38 -0.72 9.76 10.91
N SER A 39 -1.60 8.91 11.45
CA SER A 39 -1.26 7.58 11.96
C SER A 39 -1.92 6.51 11.11
N ILE A 40 -1.53 5.24 11.32
CA ILE A 40 -2.12 4.10 10.59
C ILE A 40 -3.65 3.98 10.80
N ASP A 41 -4.14 4.49 11.92
CA ASP A 41 -5.57 4.45 12.27
C ASP A 41 -6.34 5.67 11.75
N GLN A 42 -5.66 6.72 11.31
CA GLN A 42 -6.27 8.00 10.93
C GLN A 42 -6.14 8.32 9.45
N ILE A 43 -5.04 7.92 8.80
CA ILE A 43 -4.80 8.26 7.40
C ILE A 43 -5.89 7.69 6.50
N GLY A 44 -6.36 8.46 5.53
CA GLY A 44 -7.41 8.04 4.62
C GLY A 44 -7.33 8.68 3.24
N MET A 45 -8.45 8.65 2.53
CA MET A 45 -8.54 9.09 1.14
C MET A 45 -8.28 10.60 0.98
N ASN A 46 -8.52 11.41 2.01
CA ASN A 46 -8.17 12.84 1.97
C ASN A 46 -6.66 13.08 1.91
N GLU A 47 -5.86 12.22 2.55
CA GLU A 47 -4.40 12.31 2.53
C GLU A 47 -3.77 11.54 1.36
N LEU A 48 -4.40 10.45 0.90
CA LEU A 48 -3.80 9.51 -0.05
C LEU A 48 -4.52 9.45 -1.41
N GLY A 49 -5.84 9.63 -1.46
CA GLY A 49 -6.73 9.27 -2.57
C GLY A 49 -6.69 10.19 -3.79
N ASN A 50 -5.63 10.99 -3.94
CA ASN A 50 -5.39 11.75 -5.16
C ASN A 50 -4.22 11.12 -5.92
N PRO A 51 -4.46 10.27 -6.95
CA PRO A 51 -3.39 9.63 -7.71
C PRO A 51 -2.39 10.62 -8.34
N GLY A 52 -2.83 11.85 -8.64
CA GLY A 52 -1.96 12.92 -9.13
C GLY A 52 -1.11 13.58 -8.04
N TRP A 53 -1.32 13.22 -6.78
CA TRP A 53 -0.66 13.79 -5.59
C TRP A 53 -0.57 12.74 -4.46
N ASP A 54 -0.20 11.49 -4.74
CA ASP A 54 -0.11 10.48 -3.68
C ASP A 54 1.24 10.59 -2.94
N PRO A 55 1.27 10.89 -1.62
CA PRO A 55 2.50 11.00 -0.88
C PRO A 55 3.30 9.69 -0.76
N LEU A 56 2.67 8.52 -0.96
CA LEU A 56 3.35 7.22 -0.93
C LEU A 56 4.30 7.01 -2.11
N CYS A 57 4.10 7.70 -3.24
CA CYS A 57 4.95 7.60 -4.43
C CYS A 57 6.44 7.83 -4.11
N PHE A 58 6.73 8.77 -3.21
CA PHE A 58 8.09 9.12 -2.77
C PHE A 58 8.46 8.54 -1.40
N CYS A 59 7.58 7.73 -0.81
CA CYS A 59 7.79 7.16 0.51
C CYS A 59 8.85 6.06 0.50
N SER A 60 9.78 6.11 1.44
CA SER A 60 10.78 5.07 1.68
C SER A 60 10.14 3.71 2.00
N ALA A 61 10.86 2.62 1.76
CA ALA A 61 10.34 1.28 2.05
C ALA A 61 9.94 1.07 3.53
N PRO A 62 10.70 1.56 4.55
CA PRO A 62 10.26 1.51 5.95
C PRO A 62 9.00 2.35 6.22
N GLY A 63 8.79 3.42 5.44
CA GLY A 63 7.58 4.24 5.54
C GLY A 63 6.35 3.52 5.01
N ILE A 64 6.48 2.81 3.88
CA ILE A 64 5.43 1.93 3.35
C ILE A 64 5.15 0.80 4.34
N ASP A 65 6.19 0.16 4.90
CA ASP A 65 6.07 -0.89 5.94
C ASP A 65 5.20 -0.42 7.12
N TYR A 66 5.44 0.80 7.61
CA TYR A 66 4.62 1.41 8.65
C TYR A 66 3.15 1.58 8.24
N TYR A 67 2.87 1.98 6.99
CA TYR A 67 1.52 2.29 6.55
C TYR A 67 0.71 1.09 6.05
N ILE A 68 1.30 -0.08 5.79
CA ILE A 68 0.57 -1.26 5.30
C ILE A 68 -0.74 -1.56 6.04
N PRO A 69 -0.81 -1.55 7.38
CA PRO A 69 -2.08 -1.78 8.07
C PRO A 69 -3.19 -0.79 7.66
N ALA A 70 -2.83 0.46 7.39
CA ALA A 70 -3.76 1.47 6.91
C ALA A 70 -4.14 1.25 5.45
N LEU A 71 -3.18 0.89 4.59
CA LEU A 71 -3.44 0.69 3.16
C LEU A 71 -4.40 -0.48 2.93
N LEU A 72 -4.19 -1.58 3.66
CA LEU A 72 -5.07 -2.74 3.64
C LEU A 72 -6.46 -2.41 4.18
N ARG A 73 -6.54 -1.60 5.25
CA ARG A 73 -7.81 -1.10 5.78
C ARG A 73 -8.55 -0.28 4.73
N LEU A 74 -7.88 0.66 4.08
CA LEU A 74 -8.49 1.50 3.05
C LEU A 74 -9.00 0.65 1.88
N SER A 75 -8.20 -0.30 1.38
CA SER A 75 -8.65 -1.20 0.31
C SER A 75 -9.94 -1.96 0.64
N LEU A 76 -10.13 -2.37 1.90
CA LEU A 76 -11.36 -3.03 2.36
C LEU A 76 -12.50 -2.03 2.60
N ASP A 77 -12.23 -0.91 3.26
CA ASP A 77 -13.21 0.12 3.60
C ASP A 77 -13.80 0.79 2.34
N THR A 78 -13.01 0.87 1.26
CA THR A 78 -13.39 1.57 0.02
C THR A 78 -13.79 0.64 -1.12
N VAL A 79 -13.98 -0.65 -0.85
CA VAL A 79 -14.15 -1.66 -1.90
C VAL A 79 -15.36 -1.42 -2.81
N THR A 80 -16.40 -0.73 -2.31
CA THR A 80 -17.60 -0.39 -3.10
C THR A 80 -17.71 1.10 -3.47
N ASN A 81 -16.63 1.88 -3.37
CA ASN A 81 -16.65 3.32 -3.68
C ASN A 81 -15.41 3.83 -4.43
N GLU A 82 -14.53 4.60 -3.78
CA GLU A 82 -13.31 5.22 -4.34
C GLU A 82 -12.23 4.17 -4.68
N PHE A 83 -12.43 2.90 -4.33
CA PHE A 83 -11.63 1.73 -4.71
C PHE A 83 -10.11 1.89 -4.57
N TYR A 84 -9.65 2.19 -3.35
CA TYR A 84 -8.22 2.38 -3.03
C TYR A 84 -7.32 1.19 -3.38
N PHE A 85 -7.89 0.00 -3.59
CA PHE A 85 -7.12 -1.19 -3.93
C PHE A 85 -6.31 -1.02 -5.22
N GLU A 86 -6.84 -0.35 -6.25
CA GLU A 86 -6.08 -0.04 -7.47
C GLU A 86 -4.78 0.72 -7.16
N GLN A 87 -4.88 1.74 -6.31
CA GLN A 87 -3.74 2.55 -5.92
C GLN A 87 -2.74 1.76 -5.06
N LEU A 88 -3.21 0.85 -4.20
CA LEU A 88 -2.33 -0.08 -3.50
C LEU A 88 -1.57 -0.98 -4.49
N LEU A 89 -2.24 -1.54 -5.50
CA LEU A 89 -1.60 -2.39 -6.51
C LEU A 89 -0.48 -1.64 -7.23
N PHE A 90 -0.70 -0.37 -7.61
CA PHE A 90 0.32 0.47 -8.20
C PHE A 90 1.61 0.52 -7.36
N HIS A 91 1.51 0.75 -6.04
CA HIS A 91 2.69 0.79 -5.15
C HIS A 91 3.38 -0.56 -4.98
N LEU A 92 2.61 -1.65 -5.03
CA LEU A 92 3.11 -3.01 -4.87
C LEU A 92 3.75 -3.54 -6.17
N GLU A 93 3.30 -3.09 -7.34
CA GLU A 93 3.79 -3.53 -8.65
C GLU A 93 4.89 -2.63 -9.22
N TYR A 94 4.92 -1.34 -8.88
CA TYR A 94 5.82 -0.37 -9.51
C TYR A 94 7.28 -0.82 -9.51
N SER A 95 7.93 -0.75 -10.68
CA SER A 95 9.29 -1.28 -10.94
C SER A 95 9.45 -2.81 -10.86
N GLY A 96 8.36 -3.58 -10.78
CA GLY A 96 8.36 -5.04 -10.82
C GLY A 96 9.29 -5.65 -9.76
N LYS A 97 10.22 -6.51 -10.20
CA LYS A 97 11.22 -7.15 -9.30
C LYS A 97 12.16 -6.15 -8.61
N GLU A 98 12.27 -4.94 -9.14
CA GLU A 98 13.06 -3.85 -8.57
C GLU A 98 12.24 -3.00 -7.57
N ASN A 99 10.99 -3.34 -7.30
CA ASN A 99 10.15 -2.65 -6.32
C ASN A 99 10.86 -2.57 -4.96
N ARG A 100 11.04 -1.34 -4.48
CA ARG A 100 11.78 -1.04 -3.24
C ARG A 100 11.18 -1.70 -2.01
N PHE A 101 9.85 -1.80 -1.97
CA PHE A 101 9.13 -2.35 -0.83
C PHE A 101 9.15 -3.88 -0.85
N LEU A 102 9.01 -4.49 -2.03
CA LEU A 102 9.20 -5.93 -2.24
C LEU A 102 10.58 -6.40 -1.76
N LYS A 103 11.65 -5.67 -2.12
CA LYS A 103 13.03 -5.97 -1.70
C LYS A 103 13.27 -5.77 -0.21
N TYR A 104 12.51 -4.88 0.42
CA TYR A 104 12.60 -4.59 1.85
C TYR A 104 11.90 -5.65 2.70
N CYS A 105 10.76 -6.16 2.25
CA CYS A 105 9.94 -7.10 3.00
C CYS A 105 10.63 -8.45 3.25
N SER A 106 10.42 -8.99 4.44
CA SER A 106 10.72 -10.40 4.73
C SER A 106 9.83 -11.35 3.94
N SER A 107 10.22 -12.62 3.80
CA SER A 107 9.38 -13.64 3.14
C SER A 107 7.98 -13.75 3.78
N SER A 108 7.87 -13.68 5.11
CA SER A 108 6.56 -13.77 5.78
C SER A 108 5.66 -12.54 5.54
N GLN A 109 6.26 -11.36 5.33
CA GLN A 109 5.52 -10.16 4.92
C GLN A 109 5.06 -10.28 3.46
N ARG A 110 5.93 -10.77 2.58
CA ARG A 110 5.60 -10.98 1.15
C ARG A 110 4.47 -11.98 0.97
N GLU A 111 4.55 -13.13 1.64
CA GLU A 111 3.49 -14.13 1.68
C GLU A 111 2.15 -13.56 2.17
N PHE A 112 2.19 -12.68 3.17
CA PHE A 112 0.98 -12.05 3.70
C PHE A 112 0.36 -11.06 2.71
N ILE A 113 1.16 -10.24 2.04
CA ILE A 113 0.66 -9.34 0.99
C ILE A 113 0.07 -10.14 -0.18
N ALA A 114 0.75 -11.20 -0.64
CA ALA A 114 0.22 -12.08 -1.68
C ALA A 114 -1.12 -12.71 -1.27
N SER A 115 -1.23 -13.17 -0.01
CA SER A 115 -2.47 -13.73 0.53
C SER A 115 -3.61 -12.69 0.61
N PHE A 116 -3.28 -11.44 0.91
CA PHE A 116 -4.25 -10.35 0.92
C PHE A 116 -4.75 -10.03 -0.49
N ILE A 117 -3.86 -9.94 -1.48
CA ILE A 117 -4.23 -9.73 -2.88
C ILE A 117 -5.12 -10.87 -3.39
N GLU A 118 -4.76 -12.12 -3.10
CA GLU A 118 -5.57 -13.31 -3.44
C GLU A 118 -6.98 -13.23 -2.84
N HIS A 119 -7.07 -12.75 -1.60
CA HIS A 119 -8.36 -12.54 -0.94
C HIS A 119 -9.18 -11.47 -1.65
N MET A 120 -8.60 -10.34 -2.03
CA MET A 120 -9.29 -9.30 -2.79
C MET A 120 -9.81 -9.85 -4.13
N ILE A 121 -8.97 -10.55 -4.88
CA ILE A 121 -9.33 -11.20 -6.16
C ILE A 121 -10.49 -12.19 -5.99
N SER A 122 -10.45 -13.01 -4.93
CA SER A 122 -11.44 -14.06 -4.72
C SER A 122 -12.77 -13.56 -4.15
N THR A 123 -12.75 -12.43 -3.44
CA THR A 123 -13.89 -11.93 -2.67
C THR A 123 -14.61 -10.78 -3.37
N TYR A 124 -13.88 -9.96 -4.12
CA TYR A 124 -14.39 -8.75 -4.78
C TYR A 124 -14.03 -8.72 -6.29
N PRO A 125 -14.32 -9.80 -7.05
CA PRO A 125 -13.95 -9.87 -8.46
C PRO A 125 -14.72 -8.86 -9.33
N GLU A 126 -15.97 -8.57 -8.98
CA GLU A 126 -16.82 -7.62 -9.72
C GLU A 126 -16.27 -6.20 -9.57
N GLU A 127 -15.90 -5.78 -8.36
CA GLU A 127 -15.36 -4.45 -8.09
C GLU A 127 -13.97 -4.24 -8.73
N ILE A 128 -13.16 -5.31 -8.81
CA ILE A 128 -11.88 -5.31 -9.53
C ILE A 128 -12.11 -5.15 -11.04
N GLU A 129 -13.11 -5.84 -11.60
CA GLU A 129 -13.46 -5.73 -13.03
C GLU A 129 -14.03 -4.34 -13.37
N GLU A 130 -14.94 -3.81 -12.53
CA GLU A 130 -15.52 -2.47 -12.69
C GLU A 130 -14.46 -1.37 -12.61
N SER A 131 -13.47 -1.54 -11.73
CA SER A 131 -12.32 -0.64 -11.59
C SER A 131 -11.23 -0.88 -12.63
N MET A 132 -11.45 -1.80 -13.58
CA MET A 132 -10.55 -2.12 -14.69
C MET A 132 -9.12 -2.51 -14.27
N CYS A 133 -8.92 -3.03 -13.06
CA CYS A 133 -7.59 -3.35 -12.52
C CYS A 133 -7.31 -4.86 -12.39
N THR A 134 -8.04 -5.70 -13.14
CA THR A 134 -7.92 -7.17 -13.10
C THR A 134 -6.51 -7.64 -13.45
N THR A 135 -5.86 -7.00 -14.43
CA THR A 135 -4.52 -7.40 -14.89
C THR A 135 -3.47 -7.08 -13.84
N GLU A 136 -3.55 -5.88 -13.27
CA GLU A 136 -2.70 -5.35 -12.21
C GLU A 136 -2.82 -6.22 -10.96
N ALA A 137 -4.04 -6.62 -10.57
CA ALA A 137 -4.26 -7.49 -9.43
C ALA A 137 -3.56 -8.85 -9.59
N LEU A 138 -3.71 -9.48 -10.77
CA LEU A 138 -3.09 -10.78 -11.07
C LEU A 138 -1.57 -10.68 -11.18
N ASN A 139 -1.05 -9.64 -11.85
CA ASN A 139 0.39 -9.42 -11.98
C ASN A 139 1.04 -9.16 -10.62
N THR A 140 0.42 -8.32 -9.80
CA THR A 140 0.92 -8.01 -8.46
C THR A 140 0.91 -9.26 -7.58
N TYR A 141 -0.16 -10.06 -7.62
CA TYR A 141 -0.22 -11.34 -6.92
C TYR A 141 0.95 -12.26 -7.29
N GLU A 142 1.18 -12.48 -8.58
CA GLU A 142 2.26 -13.36 -9.05
C GLU A 142 3.65 -12.80 -8.73
N LEU A 143 3.85 -11.49 -8.83
CA LEU A 143 5.10 -10.82 -8.44
C LEU A 143 5.42 -11.07 -6.96
N TRP A 144 4.43 -10.90 -6.09
CA TRP A 144 4.60 -11.01 -4.64
C TRP A 144 4.67 -12.46 -4.15
N LYS A 145 3.98 -13.38 -4.82
CA LYS A 145 4.01 -14.81 -4.51
C LYS A 145 5.32 -15.49 -4.91
N SER A 146 5.97 -15.00 -5.97
CA SER A 146 7.19 -15.61 -6.54
C SER A 146 8.51 -15.01 -6.01
N ALA A 147 8.45 -13.94 -5.22
CA ALA A 147 9.60 -13.21 -4.68
C ALA A 147 10.11 -13.76 -3.34
#